data_AF-A0A0T8TLK0-F1
#
_entry.id   AF-A0A0T8TLK0-F1
#
_cell.length_a   1.000
_cell.length_b   1.000
_cell.length_c   1.000
_cell.angle_alpha   90.00
_cell.angle_beta   90.00
_cell.angle_gamma   90.00
#
_symmetry.space_group_name_H-M   'P 1'
#
loop_
_entity.id
_entity.type
_entity.pdbx_description
1 polymer ?
#
loop_
_entity_poly.entity_id
_entity_poly.type
_entity_poly.pdbx_seq_one_letter_code
_entity_poly.pdbx_strand_id
1 'polypeptide(L)'
;MGHKKISDKKLYDVKFFQDYFKNKEVVASEGLENLQEQYHAFQEERDKDKVSTEEIEEAFETFKEKRDAVHEFEVELAEHQIEKVVDEGVYIKVAFGVKQSGLIFIPNYQLDIIEEDNQKKYKVYIRETTSYFVYNKEHSDKNQYVKGRTLIR
;
A
#
# COMPACT_ATOMS: atom_id res chain seq x y z
N MET A 1 -15.41 39.72 -5.01
CA MET A 1 -14.01 39.43 -4.61
C MET A 1 -13.61 38.13 -5.27
N GLY A 2 -12.82 38.17 -6.34
CA GLY A 2 -12.48 37.00 -7.13
C GLY A 2 -11.22 36.31 -6.60
N HIS A 3 -11.27 34.98 -6.45
CA HIS A 3 -10.13 34.16 -6.07
C HIS A 3 -9.01 34.28 -7.13
N LYS A 4 -7.79 34.58 -6.67
CA LYS A 4 -6.59 34.65 -7.51
C LYS A 4 -6.19 33.22 -7.88
N LYS A 5 -6.26 32.87 -9.17
CA LYS A 5 -5.76 31.58 -9.69
C LYS A 5 -4.27 31.43 -9.35
N ILE A 6 -3.91 30.33 -8.70
CA ILE A 6 -2.51 29.88 -8.58
C ILE A 6 -2.10 29.39 -9.98
N SER A 7 -1.01 29.92 -10.52
CA SER A 7 -0.56 29.63 -11.88
C SER A 7 0.01 28.22 -12.03
N ASP A 8 -0.51 27.45 -12.98
CA ASP A 8 -0.11 26.07 -13.33
C ASP A 8 1.28 25.96 -14.02
N LYS A 9 2.38 26.43 -13.42
CA LYS A 9 3.72 26.19 -14.04
C LYS A 9 4.86 26.00 -13.02
N LYS A 10 5.21 24.72 -12.88
CA LYS A 10 6.50 24.14 -12.47
C LYS A 10 6.91 24.33 -11.00
N LEU A 11 6.37 23.48 -10.12
CA LEU A 11 7.08 23.12 -8.90
C LEU A 11 8.32 22.32 -9.28
N TYR A 12 9.49 22.93 -9.12
CA TYR A 12 10.81 22.28 -9.10
C TYR A 12 11.23 21.55 -10.40
N ASP A 13 11.74 22.29 -11.38
CA ASP A 13 12.44 21.69 -12.52
C ASP A 13 13.95 21.53 -12.27
N VAL A 14 14.66 20.85 -13.17
CA VAL A 14 16.11 20.60 -13.03
C VAL A 14 16.88 21.91 -12.86
N LYS A 15 16.44 22.99 -13.51
CA LYS A 15 17.06 24.30 -13.43
C LYS A 15 16.84 24.94 -12.06
N PHE A 16 15.66 24.78 -11.48
CA PHE A 16 15.40 25.16 -10.08
C PHE A 16 16.43 24.52 -9.13
N PHE A 17 16.68 23.21 -9.23
CA PHE A 17 17.64 22.56 -8.32
C PHE A 17 19.07 23.05 -8.57
N GLN A 18 19.47 23.22 -9.83
CA GLN A 18 20.80 23.75 -10.17
C GLN A 18 21.02 25.16 -9.62
N ASP A 19 20.04 26.04 -9.76
CA ASP A 19 20.13 27.42 -9.25
C ASP A 19 20.00 27.45 -7.72
N TYR A 20 19.17 26.60 -7.11
CA TYR A 20 19.02 26.49 -5.67
C TYR A 20 20.34 26.09 -4.98
N PHE A 21 21.05 25.09 -5.48
CA PHE A 21 22.34 24.68 -4.90
C PHE A 21 23.48 25.67 -5.18
N LYS A 22 23.42 26.44 -6.27
CA LYS A 22 24.40 27.49 -6.58
C LYS A 22 24.20 28.76 -5.76
N ASN A 23 22.95 29.16 -5.53
CA ASN A 23 22.59 30.40 -4.87
C ASN A 23 22.41 30.24 -3.35
N LYS A 24 22.37 29.01 -2.86
CA LYS A 24 22.56 28.74 -1.45
C LYS A 24 24.02 29.04 -1.15
N GLU A 25 24.31 30.28 -0.76
CA GLU A 25 25.54 30.60 -0.06
C GLU A 25 25.72 29.50 0.99
N VAL A 26 26.76 28.69 0.82
CA VAL A 26 27.23 27.82 1.88
C VAL A 26 27.61 28.81 2.97
N VAL A 27 26.69 29.04 3.91
CA VAL A 27 26.97 29.76 5.14
C VAL A 27 28.16 29.03 5.72
N ALA A 28 29.34 29.62 5.50
CA ALA A 28 30.58 29.07 5.97
C ALA A 28 30.51 29.13 7.49
N SER A 29 30.28 27.96 8.07
CA SER A 29 30.97 27.49 9.27
C SER A 29 30.85 28.36 10.53
N GLU A 30 29.66 28.79 10.93
CA GLU A 30 29.38 28.89 12.37
C GLU A 30 28.82 27.55 12.83
N GLY A 31 29.71 26.64 13.24
CA GLY A 31 29.35 25.32 13.79
C GLY A 31 30.02 24.09 13.14
N LEU A 32 30.80 24.28 12.07
CA LEU A 32 31.53 23.18 11.40
C LEU A 32 32.84 22.79 12.09
N GLU A 33 33.33 23.60 13.04
CA GLU A 33 34.60 23.32 13.75
C GLU A 33 34.57 22.02 14.52
N ASN A 34 33.38 21.41 14.70
CA ASN A 34 33.28 20.14 15.40
C ASN A 34 32.16 19.20 14.92
N LEU A 35 31.82 19.25 13.62
CA LEU A 35 30.75 18.42 13.05
C LEU A 35 30.98 16.91 13.31
N GLN A 36 32.24 16.47 13.30
CA GLN A 36 32.60 15.09 13.57
C GLN A 36 32.30 14.70 15.02
N GLU A 37 32.67 15.52 16.00
CA GLU A 37 32.36 15.26 17.41
C GLU A 37 30.85 15.35 17.69
N GLN A 38 30.16 16.32 17.07
CA GLN A 38 28.69 16.41 17.16
C GLN A 38 28.00 15.16 16.58
N TYR A 39 28.49 14.66 15.46
CA TYR A 39 27.97 13.42 14.85
C TYR A 39 28.25 12.20 15.73
N HIS A 40 29.45 12.10 16.32
CA HIS A 40 29.78 11.02 17.25
C HIS A 40 28.92 11.06 18.51
N ALA A 41 28.75 12.23 19.15
CA ALA A 41 27.90 12.38 20.33
C ALA A 41 26.44 12.01 20.02
N PHE A 42 25.94 12.40 18.84
CA PHE A 42 24.61 12.02 18.36
C PHE A 42 24.47 10.50 18.15
N GLN A 43 25.49 9.85 17.57
CA GLN A 43 25.48 8.39 17.40
C GLN A 43 25.52 7.68 18.75
N GLU A 44 26.35 8.10 19.70
CA GLU A 44 26.40 7.52 21.04
C GLU A 44 25.09 7.68 21.81
N GLU A 45 24.42 8.83 21.69
CA GLU A 45 23.11 9.06 22.29
C GLU A 45 22.04 8.16 21.65
N ARG A 46 22.07 7.99 20.32
CA ARG A 46 21.16 7.08 19.61
C ARG A 46 21.42 5.61 19.93
N ASP A 47 22.69 5.22 20.03
CA ASP A 47 23.11 3.84 20.26
C ASP A 47 22.75 3.34 21.67
N LYS A 48 22.64 4.24 22.66
CA LYS A 48 22.17 3.90 24.02
C LYS A 48 20.74 3.37 24.05
N ASP A 49 19.88 3.86 23.14
CA ASP A 49 18.48 3.45 23.02
C ASP A 49 18.26 2.44 21.87
N LYS A 50 19.32 2.00 21.19
CA LYS A 50 19.19 0.99 20.13
C LYS A 50 19.03 -0.39 20.75
N VAL A 51 17.89 -1.00 20.42
CA VAL A 51 17.61 -2.43 20.55
C VAL A 51 18.74 -3.21 19.86
N SER A 52 19.20 -4.31 20.45
CA SER A 52 20.32 -5.07 19.90
C SER A 52 19.97 -5.67 18.54
N THR A 53 20.98 -5.99 17.73
CA THR A 53 20.75 -6.65 16.43
C THR A 53 20.03 -7.98 16.59
N GLU A 54 20.33 -8.72 17.66
CA GLU A 54 19.69 -10.00 17.98
C GLU A 54 18.21 -9.82 18.33
N GLU A 55 17.88 -8.79 19.12
CA GLU A 55 16.49 -8.47 19.47
C GLU A 55 15.68 -8.04 18.23
N ILE A 56 16.31 -7.31 17.28
CA ILE A 56 15.68 -6.96 16.00
C ILE A 56 15.45 -8.21 15.15
N GLU A 57 16.44 -9.10 15.07
CA GLU A 57 16.35 -10.34 14.29
C GLU A 57 15.28 -11.28 14.87
N GLU A 58 15.24 -11.46 16.19
CA GLU A 58 14.20 -12.24 16.88
C GLU A 58 12.80 -11.64 16.65
N ALA A 59 12.66 -10.32 16.77
CA ALA A 59 11.39 -9.63 16.50
C ALA A 59 10.96 -9.77 15.03
N PHE A 60 11.92 -9.74 14.10
CA PHE A 60 11.67 -9.92 12.67
C PHE A 60 11.25 -11.36 12.34
N GLU A 61 11.95 -12.37 12.86
CA GLU A 61 11.58 -13.77 12.66
C GLU A 61 10.21 -14.07 13.30
N THR A 62 9.96 -13.60 14.52
CA THR A 62 8.64 -13.72 15.16
C THR A 62 7.54 -13.03 14.33
N PHE A 63 7.84 -11.88 13.72
CA PHE A 63 6.90 -11.19 12.84
C PHE A 63 6.65 -11.98 11.55
N LYS A 64 7.70 -12.57 10.98
CA LYS A 64 7.65 -13.37 9.76
C LYS A 64 6.87 -14.67 9.97
N GLU A 65 7.13 -15.41 11.04
CA GLU A 65 6.36 -16.62 11.39
C GLU A 65 4.86 -16.33 11.54
N LYS A 66 4.50 -15.22 12.19
CA LYS A 66 3.10 -14.77 12.30
C LYS A 66 2.47 -14.40 10.95
N ARG A 67 3.27 -13.95 9.99
CA ARG A 67 2.83 -13.66 8.62
C ARG A 67 2.73 -14.91 7.76
N ASP A 68 3.66 -15.84 7.90
CA ASP A 68 3.67 -17.09 7.16
C ASP A 68 2.55 -18.04 7.60
N ALA A 69 2.07 -17.91 8.84
CA ALA A 69 0.85 -18.58 9.32
C ALA A 69 -0.46 -18.01 8.73
N VAL A 70 -0.41 -16.93 7.94
CA VAL A 70 -1.59 -16.34 7.31
C VAL A 70 -2.05 -17.23 6.16
N HIS A 71 -3.28 -17.71 6.24
CA HIS A 71 -3.87 -18.54 5.19
C HIS A 71 -4.23 -17.68 3.97
N GLU A 72 -3.75 -18.08 2.80
CA GLU A 72 -4.17 -17.57 1.50
C GLU A 72 -5.10 -18.58 0.85
N PHE A 73 -6.20 -18.09 0.28
CA PHE A 73 -7.19 -18.93 -0.39
C PHE A 73 -7.16 -18.66 -1.88
N GLU A 74 -6.88 -19.71 -2.65
CA GLU A 74 -7.07 -19.69 -4.10
C GLU A 74 -8.57 -19.84 -4.40
N VAL A 75 -9.13 -18.86 -5.09
CA VAL A 75 -10.54 -18.83 -5.48
C VAL A 75 -10.63 -18.72 -6.99
N GLU A 76 -11.22 -19.73 -7.62
CA GLU A 76 -11.60 -19.68 -9.03
C GLU A 76 -12.95 -18.96 -9.17
N LEU A 77 -12.96 -17.88 -9.94
CA LEU A 77 -14.14 -17.04 -10.13
C LEU A 77 -15.04 -17.61 -11.23
N ALA A 78 -16.29 -17.88 -10.88
CA ALA A 78 -17.31 -18.21 -11.86
C ALA A 78 -17.78 -16.95 -12.62
N GLU A 79 -18.21 -17.11 -13.88
CA GLU A 79 -18.64 -16.00 -14.74
C GLU A 79 -19.71 -15.11 -14.07
N HIS A 80 -20.68 -15.71 -13.38
CA HIS A 80 -21.76 -14.98 -12.72
C HIS A 80 -21.29 -14.14 -11.51
N GLN A 81 -20.12 -14.46 -10.93
CA GLN A 81 -19.52 -13.68 -9.85
C GLN A 81 -18.81 -12.43 -10.37
N ILE A 82 -18.42 -12.41 -11.65
CA ILE A 82 -17.79 -11.24 -12.27
C ILE A 82 -18.88 -10.25 -12.65
N GLU A 83 -18.88 -9.06 -12.04
CA GLU A 83 -19.79 -7.98 -12.43
C GLU A 83 -19.24 -7.19 -13.62
N LYS A 84 -17.94 -6.90 -13.62
CA LYS A 84 -17.29 -6.12 -14.67
C LYS A 84 -15.79 -6.35 -14.73
N VAL A 85 -15.26 -6.58 -15.92
CA VAL A 85 -13.81 -6.55 -16.21
C VAL A 85 -13.45 -5.15 -16.72
N VAL A 86 -12.35 -4.59 -16.22
CA VAL A 86 -11.76 -3.32 -16.68
C VAL A 86 -10.25 -3.52 -16.93
N ASP A 87 -9.61 -2.56 -17.58
CA ASP A 87 -8.19 -2.67 -17.95
C ASP A 87 -7.26 -2.84 -16.75
N GLU A 88 -7.65 -2.35 -15.56
CA GLU A 88 -6.85 -2.37 -14.33
C GLU A 88 -7.15 -3.57 -13.40
N GLY A 89 -8.24 -4.30 -13.65
CA GLY A 89 -8.72 -5.33 -12.74
C GLY A 89 -10.15 -5.80 -12.99
N VAL A 90 -10.70 -6.54 -12.02
CA VAL A 90 -12.03 -7.11 -12.11
C VAL A 90 -12.85 -6.75 -10.87
N TYR A 91 -14.11 -6.36 -11.09
CA TYR A 91 -15.10 -6.22 -10.04
C TYR A 91 -15.85 -7.55 -9.87
N ILE A 92 -15.80 -8.09 -8.66
CA ILE A 92 -16.46 -9.35 -8.32
C ILE A 92 -17.53 -9.15 -7.24
N LYS A 93 -18.62 -9.89 -7.37
CA LYS A 93 -19.70 -9.97 -6.39
C LYS A 93 -19.27 -10.85 -5.23
N VAL A 94 -19.39 -10.31 -4.03
CA VAL A 94 -19.13 -11.04 -2.79
C VAL A 94 -20.33 -10.94 -1.86
N ALA A 95 -20.57 -12.02 -1.14
CA ALA A 95 -21.46 -12.03 0.01
C ALA A 95 -20.59 -12.08 1.27
N PHE A 96 -21.00 -11.35 2.31
CA PHE A 96 -20.25 -11.30 3.57
C PHE A 96 -21.21 -11.18 4.74
N GLY A 97 -21.60 -12.33 5.33
CA GLY A 97 -22.58 -12.37 6.42
C GLY A 97 -24.03 -12.44 5.95
N VAL A 98 -24.97 -12.17 6.86
CA VAL A 98 -26.41 -12.40 6.61
C VAL A 98 -27.00 -11.28 5.76
N LYS A 99 -27.38 -11.61 4.52
CA LYS A 99 -28.01 -10.69 3.54
C LYS A 99 -27.15 -9.46 3.19
N GLN A 100 -25.86 -9.51 3.45
CA GLN A 100 -24.91 -8.47 3.09
C GLN A 100 -24.13 -8.93 1.86
N SER A 101 -24.21 -8.15 0.80
CA SER A 101 -23.47 -8.38 -0.43
C SER A 101 -22.95 -7.06 -0.99
N GLY A 102 -21.93 -7.14 -1.83
CA GLY A 102 -21.32 -5.99 -2.45
C GLY A 102 -20.36 -6.40 -3.54
N LEU A 103 -19.64 -5.41 -4.06
CA LEU A 103 -18.60 -5.59 -5.05
C LEU A 103 -17.25 -5.32 -4.42
N ILE A 104 -16.25 -6.13 -4.74
CA ILE A 104 -14.85 -5.80 -4.46
C ILE A 104 -14.10 -5.69 -5.78
N PHE A 105 -13.10 -4.80 -5.79
CA PHE A 105 -12.20 -4.65 -6.92
C PHE A 105 -10.93 -5.46 -6.67
N ILE A 106 -10.59 -6.34 -7.61
CA ILE A 106 -9.36 -7.13 -7.62
C ILE A 106 -8.46 -6.62 -8.74
N PRO A 107 -7.31 -6.01 -8.44
CA PRO A 107 -6.34 -5.57 -9.45
C PRO A 107 -5.74 -6.72 -10.24
N ASN A 108 -5.33 -6.46 -11.48
CA ASN A 108 -4.74 -7.49 -12.35
C ASN A 108 -3.51 -8.19 -11.77
N TYR A 109 -2.67 -7.50 -11.00
CA TYR A 109 -1.49 -8.12 -10.39
C TYR A 109 -1.84 -9.15 -9.30
N GLN A 110 -3.10 -9.21 -8.86
CA GLN A 110 -3.62 -10.22 -7.92
C GLN A 110 -4.47 -11.29 -8.61
N LEU A 111 -4.63 -11.19 -9.93
CA LEU A 111 -5.38 -12.14 -10.75
C LEU A 111 -4.40 -13.05 -11.49
N ASP A 112 -4.70 -14.34 -11.47
CA ASP A 112 -4.11 -15.30 -12.36
C ASP A 112 -5.17 -15.65 -13.43
N ILE A 113 -4.89 -15.29 -14.69
CA ILE A 113 -5.83 -15.44 -15.81
C ILE A 113 -5.34 -16.60 -16.66
N ILE A 114 -6.13 -17.67 -16.67
CA ILE A 114 -5.83 -18.87 -17.43
C ILE A 114 -6.77 -18.92 -18.64
N GLU A 115 -6.20 -19.01 -19.83
CA GLU A 115 -6.93 -19.20 -21.09
C GLU A 115 -6.88 -20.69 -21.47
N GLU A 116 -7.98 -21.41 -21.27
CA GLU A 116 -8.16 -22.81 -21.69
C GLU A 116 -9.37 -22.92 -22.61
N ASP A 117 -9.21 -23.57 -23.77
CA ASP A 117 -10.31 -23.94 -24.69
C ASP A 117 -11.32 -22.80 -24.99
N ASN A 118 -10.82 -21.59 -25.27
CA ASN A 118 -11.60 -20.35 -25.49
C ASN A 118 -12.41 -19.83 -24.29
N GLN A 119 -12.18 -20.33 -23.07
CA GLN A 119 -12.74 -19.80 -21.83
C GLN A 119 -11.66 -19.16 -20.97
N LYS A 120 -11.91 -17.94 -20.48
CA LYS A 120 -11.05 -17.24 -19.53
C LYS A 120 -11.45 -17.62 -18.11
N LYS A 121 -10.58 -18.32 -17.41
CA LYS A 121 -10.72 -18.57 -15.97
C LYS A 121 -9.93 -17.51 -15.22
N TYR A 122 -10.56 -16.91 -14.22
CA TYR A 122 -9.91 -15.95 -13.33
C TYR A 122 -9.72 -16.58 -11.97
N LYS A 123 -8.48 -16.66 -11.51
CA LYS A 123 -8.14 -17.07 -10.16
C LYS A 123 -7.70 -15.86 -9.35
N VAL A 124 -8.15 -15.78 -8.11
CA VAL A 124 -7.76 -14.74 -7.16
C VAL A 124 -7.28 -15.35 -5.87
N TYR A 125 -6.23 -14.77 -5.30
CA TYR A 125 -5.72 -15.14 -3.98
C TYR A 125 -6.26 -14.18 -2.92
N ILE A 126 -7.18 -14.67 -2.09
CA ILE A 126 -7.76 -13.89 -0.98
C ILE A 126 -7.02 -14.24 0.31
N ARG A 127 -6.37 -13.26 0.95
CA ARG A 127 -5.70 -13.45 2.25
C ARG A 127 -6.65 -13.13 3.38
N GLU A 128 -6.68 -13.96 4.43
CA GLU A 128 -7.57 -13.74 5.58
C GLU A 128 -7.40 -12.37 6.25
N THR A 129 -6.14 -11.92 6.36
CA THR A 129 -5.75 -10.71 7.11
C THR A 129 -5.84 -9.44 6.27
N THR A 130 -5.83 -9.56 4.94
CA THR A 130 -5.98 -8.43 4.02
C THR A 130 -7.38 -7.86 4.13
N SER A 131 -7.48 -6.53 4.05
CA SER A 131 -8.76 -5.82 4.07
C SER A 131 -9.11 -5.41 2.65
N TYR A 132 -10.34 -5.72 2.24
CA TYR A 132 -10.86 -5.45 0.91
C TYR A 132 -11.94 -4.40 1.03
N PHE A 133 -11.93 -3.42 0.12
CA PHE A 133 -12.95 -2.39 0.09
C PHE A 133 -14.19 -2.90 -0.63
N VAL A 134 -15.31 -2.94 0.09
CA VAL A 134 -16.59 -3.40 -0.45
C VAL A 134 -17.43 -2.20 -0.85
N TYR A 135 -17.79 -2.16 -2.14
CA TYR A 135 -18.74 -1.22 -2.70
C TYR A 135 -20.15 -1.77 -2.60
N ASN A 136 -21.04 -1.05 -1.91
CA ASN A 136 -22.46 -1.31 -1.92
C ASN A 136 -23.11 -0.53 -3.08
N LYS A 137 -23.78 -1.26 -3.98
CA LYS A 137 -24.36 -0.70 -5.21
C LYS A 137 -25.52 0.26 -4.94
N GLU A 138 -26.26 0.07 -3.85
CA GLU A 138 -27.48 0.82 -3.53
C GLU A 138 -27.22 1.95 -2.53
N HIS A 139 -26.24 1.77 -1.64
CA HIS A 139 -26.03 2.62 -0.47
C HIS A 139 -24.54 2.88 -0.23
N SER A 140 -24.00 3.94 -0.84
CA SER A 140 -22.57 4.28 -0.72
C SER A 140 -22.11 4.56 0.73
N ASP A 141 -23.02 4.94 1.63
CA ASP A 141 -22.79 5.10 3.06
C ASP A 141 -22.46 3.77 3.77
N LYS A 142 -22.79 2.64 3.14
CA LYS A 142 -22.50 1.28 3.64
C LYS A 142 -21.21 0.70 3.05
N ASN A 143 -20.46 1.48 2.28
CA ASN A 143 -19.15 1.06 1.79
C ASN A 143 -18.20 0.91 2.98
N GLN A 144 -17.47 -0.20 3.04
CA GLN A 144 -16.61 -0.49 4.18
C GLN A 144 -15.47 -1.43 3.81
N TYR A 145 -14.44 -1.42 4.64
CA TYR A 145 -13.38 -2.41 4.57
C TYR A 145 -13.77 -3.68 5.33
N VAL A 146 -13.66 -4.82 4.66
CA VAL A 146 -13.96 -6.14 5.21
C VAL A 146 -12.71 -7.01 5.13
N LYS A 147 -12.43 -7.80 6.17
CA LYS A 147 -11.31 -8.75 6.18
C LYS A 147 -11.57 -9.92 5.24
N GLY A 148 -10.53 -10.41 4.56
CA GLY A 148 -10.65 -11.55 3.64
C GLY A 148 -11.31 -12.77 4.27
N ARG A 149 -11.03 -13.05 5.55
CA ARG A 149 -11.68 -14.15 6.31
C ARG A 149 -13.21 -14.10 6.33
N THR A 150 -13.80 -12.92 6.13
CA THR A 150 -15.25 -12.72 6.09
C THR A 150 -15.82 -12.91 4.68
N LEU A 151 -15.00 -12.80 3.65
CA LEU A 151 -15.38 -13.00 2.24
C LEU A 151 -15.34 -14.47 1.81
N ILE A 152 -14.51 -15.29 2.48
CA ILE A 152 -14.24 -16.69 2.11
C ILE A 152 -15.24 -17.68 2.73
N ARG A 153 -16.22 -17.20 3.51
CA ARG A 153 -17.12 -18.05 4.31
C ARG A 153 -18.42 -18.42 3.60
#